data_AF-A0A8T2Z3C3-F1
#
_entry.id   AF-A0A8T2Z3C3-F1
#
_cell.length_a   1.000
_cell.length_b   1.000
_cell.length_c   1.000
_cell.angle_alpha   90.00
_cell.angle_beta   90.00
_cell.angle_gamma   90.00
#
_symmetry.space_group_name_H-M   'P 1'
#
loop_
_entity.id
_entity.type
_entity.pdbx_description
1 polymer ?
#
loop_
_entity_poly.entity_id
_entity_poly.type
_entity_poly.pdbx_seq_one_letter_code
_entity_poly.pdbx_strand_id
1 'polypeptide(L)'
;MIYHMLIAVRSVGLSDSIKFEAKKIKEGGKKNIFKQKFEVREGEKLLKASHCSLSTEAGPVAGLLFISTEKVAFCSQRSVTFKSPDELLEETDRKIEIPIRNIRGVDLNESQKKKMTIIIEDSSEFLFMDFLRYDKARQNLEEAILWQSCQAERS
;
A
#
# COMPACT_ATOMS: atom_id res chain seq x y z
N MET A 1 -24.53 21.23 18.61
CA MET A 1 -23.41 21.78 17.84
C MET A 1 -22.97 20.74 16.82
N ILE A 2 -23.56 20.81 15.63
CA ILE A 2 -23.34 19.88 14.53
C ILE A 2 -22.07 20.36 13.84
N TYR A 3 -20.93 19.69 14.08
CA TYR A 3 -19.72 19.94 13.31
C TYR A 3 -19.91 19.32 11.93
N HIS A 4 -20.37 20.14 10.99
CA HIS A 4 -20.13 19.94 9.57
C HIS A 4 -18.61 19.99 9.33
N MET A 5 -17.93 18.85 9.41
CA MET A 5 -16.64 18.67 8.76
C MET A 5 -16.95 18.07 7.39
N LEU A 6 -17.15 18.96 6.40
CA LEU A 6 -17.06 18.58 5.00
C LEU A 6 -15.63 18.06 4.76
N ILE A 7 -15.44 16.74 4.89
CA ILE A 7 -14.31 16.08 4.25
C ILE A 7 -14.58 16.21 2.77
N ALA A 8 -13.98 17.22 2.15
CA ALA A 8 -13.90 17.30 0.70
C ALA A 8 -13.03 16.12 0.25
N VAL A 9 -13.67 14.97 -0.02
CA VAL A 9 -13.08 13.91 -0.81
C VAL A 9 -12.88 14.50 -2.20
N ARG A 10 -11.72 15.11 -2.45
CA ARG A 10 -11.35 15.47 -3.81
C ARG A 10 -11.18 14.15 -4.56
N SER A 11 -12.02 13.98 -5.57
CA SER A 11 -11.81 13.01 -6.63
C SER A 11 -10.34 13.10 -7.04
N VAL A 12 -9.62 11.97 -7.06
CA VAL A 12 -8.22 11.92 -7.53
C VAL A 12 -8.15 12.70 -8.84
N GLY A 13 -7.56 13.89 -8.80
CA GLY A 13 -7.51 14.77 -9.94
C GLY A 13 -6.65 14.10 -11.01
N LEU A 14 -7.07 14.20 -12.28
CA LEU A 14 -6.28 13.74 -13.43
C LEU A 14 -4.82 14.27 -13.34
N SER A 15 -4.64 15.45 -12.76
CA SER A 15 -3.34 16.08 -12.48
C SER A 15 -2.45 15.31 -11.50
N ASP A 16 -3.01 14.73 -10.44
CA ASP A 16 -2.24 14.05 -9.39
C ASP A 16 -1.81 12.66 -9.86
N SER A 17 -2.67 11.98 -10.61
CA SER A 17 -2.32 10.75 -11.33
C SER A 17 -1.19 10.98 -12.34
N ILE A 18 -1.24 12.07 -13.11
CA ILE A 18 -0.18 12.44 -14.07
C ILE A 18 1.14 12.77 -13.36
N LYS A 19 1.11 13.54 -12.26
CA LYS A 19 2.32 13.85 -11.47
C LYS A 19 2.93 12.58 -10.87
N PHE A 20 2.10 11.67 -10.39
CA PHE A 20 2.55 10.40 -9.84
C PHE A 20 3.18 9.49 -10.89
N GLU A 21 2.57 9.38 -12.07
CA GLU A 21 3.12 8.62 -13.19
C GLU A 21 4.42 9.24 -13.73
N ALA A 22 4.50 10.57 -13.82
CA ALA A 22 5.73 11.28 -14.18
C ALA A 22 6.85 11.08 -13.14
N LYS A 23 6.50 11.07 -11.85
CA LYS A 23 7.43 10.75 -10.76
C LYS A 23 7.90 9.29 -10.84
N LYS A 24 7.02 8.34 -11.17
CA LYS A 24 7.37 6.92 -11.38
C LYS A 24 8.35 6.73 -12.54
N ILE A 25 8.24 7.54 -13.59
CA ILE A 25 9.19 7.56 -14.72
C ILE A 25 10.55 8.12 -14.26
N LYS A 26 10.55 9.26 -13.55
CA LYS A 26 11.78 9.90 -13.03
C LYS A 26 12.50 9.03 -12.00
N GLU A 27 11.75 8.30 -11.18
CA GLU A 27 12.26 7.38 -10.16
C GLU A 27 12.50 5.97 -10.72
N GLY A 28 12.61 5.72 -12.02
CA GLY A 28 13.07 4.43 -12.55
C GLY A 28 12.10 3.25 -12.34
N GLY A 29 10.81 3.51 -12.12
CA GLY A 29 9.76 2.50 -12.00
C GLY A 29 9.53 1.96 -10.58
N LYS A 30 8.52 1.08 -10.44
CA LYS A 30 8.01 0.59 -9.15
C LYS A 30 9.08 -0.05 -8.24
N LYS A 31 10.05 -0.76 -8.84
CA LYS A 31 11.14 -1.42 -8.10
C LYS A 31 12.07 -0.40 -7.44
N ASN A 32 12.32 0.73 -8.09
CA ASN A 32 13.20 1.73 -7.55
C ASN A 32 12.46 2.62 -6.52
N ILE A 33 11.16 2.88 -6.71
CA ILE A 33 10.31 3.45 -5.64
C ILE A 33 10.38 2.60 -4.37
N PHE A 34 10.23 1.27 -4.50
CA PHE A 34 10.33 0.36 -3.36
C PHE A 34 11.67 0.50 -2.63
N LYS A 35 12.80 0.46 -3.36
CA LYS A 35 14.14 0.63 -2.79
C LYS A 35 14.41 2.00 -2.16
N GLN A 36 13.78 3.05 -2.66
CA GLN A 36 13.93 4.40 -2.11
C GLN A 36 13.05 4.62 -0.88
N LYS A 37 11.90 3.95 -0.80
CA LYS A 37 10.92 4.15 0.27
C LYS A 37 11.13 3.22 1.46
N PHE A 38 11.68 2.04 1.23
CA PHE A 38 11.83 0.97 2.21
C PHE A 38 13.26 0.41 2.19
N GLU A 39 13.74 -0.02 3.35
CA GLU A 39 15.01 -0.72 3.45
C GLU A 39 14.90 -2.11 2.83
N VAL A 40 15.73 -2.45 1.83
CA VAL A 40 15.63 -3.73 1.12
C VAL A 40 16.76 -4.65 1.60
N ARG A 41 16.42 -5.82 2.14
CA ARG A 41 17.40 -6.79 2.62
C ARG A 41 18.18 -7.40 1.45
N GLU A 42 19.37 -7.92 1.75
CA GLU A 42 20.14 -8.66 0.76
C GLU A 42 19.34 -9.88 0.28
N GLY A 43 19.25 -10.06 -1.04
CA GLY A 43 18.45 -11.12 -1.66
C GLY A 43 16.94 -10.84 -1.75
N GLU A 44 16.41 -9.79 -1.11
CA GLU A 44 15.00 -9.43 -1.18
C GLU A 44 14.60 -8.96 -2.58
N LYS A 45 13.55 -9.57 -3.14
CA LYS A 45 13.06 -9.26 -4.49
C LYS A 45 11.63 -8.73 -4.42
N LEU A 46 11.40 -7.57 -5.04
CA LEU A 46 10.04 -7.09 -5.26
C LEU A 46 9.34 -7.98 -6.30
N LEU A 47 8.23 -8.59 -5.91
CA LEU A 47 7.39 -9.43 -6.76
C LEU A 47 6.36 -8.55 -7.49
N LYS A 48 5.68 -7.66 -6.74
CA LYS A 48 4.60 -6.85 -7.29
C LYS A 48 4.50 -5.48 -6.63
N ALA A 49 4.01 -4.50 -7.39
CA ALA A 49 3.40 -3.32 -6.79
C ALA A 49 2.05 -2.98 -7.45
N SER A 50 1.07 -2.66 -6.63
CA SER A 50 -0.33 -2.41 -6.99
C SER A 50 -0.84 -1.14 -6.33
N HIS A 51 -1.65 -0.36 -7.06
CA HIS A 51 -2.36 0.76 -6.47
C HIS A 51 -3.54 0.25 -5.65
N CYS A 52 -3.70 0.77 -4.44
CA CYS A 52 -4.81 0.48 -3.54
C CYS A 52 -4.98 1.64 -2.53
N SER A 53 -6.04 1.56 -1.73
CA SER A 53 -6.27 2.41 -0.57
C SER A 53 -6.10 1.62 0.72
N LEU A 54 -5.43 2.18 1.71
CA LEU A 54 -5.39 1.65 3.07
C LEU A 54 -6.56 2.24 3.87
N SER A 55 -7.38 1.40 4.49
CA SER A 55 -8.41 1.86 5.43
C SER A 55 -7.76 2.38 6.72
N THR A 56 -8.10 3.60 7.12
CA THR A 56 -7.69 4.20 8.40
C THR A 56 -8.90 4.80 9.11
N GLU A 57 -8.76 5.13 10.39
CA GLU A 57 -9.81 5.81 11.18
C GLU A 57 -10.21 7.17 10.59
N ALA A 58 -9.26 7.89 9.98
CA ALA A 58 -9.50 9.15 9.30
C ALA A 58 -10.06 8.98 7.86
N GLY A 59 -10.22 7.74 7.40
CA GLY A 59 -10.70 7.38 6.07
C GLY A 59 -9.67 6.62 5.22
N PRO A 60 -10.04 6.23 3.98
CA PRO A 60 -9.14 5.53 3.07
C PRO A 60 -8.01 6.43 2.57
N VAL A 61 -6.77 5.93 2.60
CA VAL A 61 -5.57 6.63 2.12
C VAL A 61 -5.05 5.94 0.87
N ALA A 62 -5.07 6.62 -0.27
CA ALA A 62 -4.58 6.09 -1.54
C ALA A 62 -3.04 5.91 -1.51
N GLY A 63 -2.55 4.83 -2.12
CA GLY A 63 -1.14 4.48 -2.06
C GLY A 63 -0.71 3.38 -3.03
N LEU A 64 0.52 2.92 -2.80
CA LEU A 64 1.08 1.73 -3.43
C LEU A 64 1.31 0.65 -2.39
N LEU A 65 0.76 -0.53 -2.65
CA LEU A 65 1.11 -1.77 -1.99
C LEU A 65 2.23 -2.46 -2.78
N PHE A 66 3.30 -2.81 -2.09
CA PHE A 66 4.43 -3.58 -2.57
C PHE A 66 4.44 -4.94 -1.89
N ILE A 67 4.64 -5.99 -2.67
CA ILE A 67 4.79 -7.35 -2.18
C ILE A 67 6.19 -7.81 -2.63
N SER A 68 7.06 -8.08 -1.67
CA SER A 68 8.38 -8.66 -1.89
C SER A 68 8.41 -10.12 -1.40
N THR A 69 9.55 -10.79 -1.56
CA THR A 69 9.79 -12.12 -0.98
C THR A 69 9.86 -12.13 0.55
N GLU A 70 10.06 -10.95 1.17
CA GLU A 70 10.30 -10.83 2.62
C GLU A 70 9.17 -10.06 3.36
N LYS A 71 8.48 -9.15 2.68
CA LYS A 71 7.48 -8.27 3.31
C LYS A 71 6.40 -7.78 2.35
N VAL A 72 5.28 -7.40 2.96
CA VAL A 72 4.26 -6.55 2.38
C VAL A 72 4.50 -5.13 2.89
N ALA A 73 4.65 -4.16 1.99
CA ALA A 73 4.90 -2.77 2.35
C ALA A 73 3.91 -1.83 1.66
N PHE A 74 3.47 -0.79 2.35
CA PHE A 74 2.57 0.21 1.81
C PHE A 74 3.14 1.61 2.01
N CYS A 75 3.04 2.47 0.99
CA CYS A 75 3.27 3.91 1.15
C CYS A 75 2.12 4.71 0.54
N SER A 76 1.67 5.75 1.25
CA SER A 76 0.68 6.69 0.71
C SER A 76 1.23 7.42 -0.53
N GLN A 77 0.35 7.68 -1.49
CA GLN A 77 0.64 8.67 -2.53
C GLN A 77 0.64 10.04 -1.87
N ARG A 78 1.60 10.90 -2.24
CA ARG A 78 1.66 12.26 -1.70
C ARG A 78 0.43 13.04 -2.13
N SER A 79 -0.44 13.36 -1.18
CA SER A 79 -1.27 14.56 -1.24
C SER A 79 -0.42 15.72 -0.74
N VAL A 80 -0.10 16.66 -1.64
CA VAL A 80 0.43 17.96 -1.21
C VAL A 80 -0.78 18.76 -0.76
N THR A 81 -0.90 18.99 0.54
CA THR A 81 -1.97 19.81 1.10
C THR A 81 -1.42 21.22 1.30
N PHE A 82 -2.04 22.19 0.64
CA PHE A 82 -1.68 23.61 0.81
C PHE A 82 -2.53 24.21 1.93
N LYS A 83 -1.88 24.77 2.96
CA LYS A 83 -2.56 25.57 3.99
C LYS A 83 -2.91 26.97 3.48
N SER A 84 -2.05 27.49 2.61
CA SER A 84 -2.20 28.75 1.89
C SER A 84 -1.44 28.66 0.56
N PRO A 85 -1.58 29.62 -0.37
CA PRO A 85 -0.87 29.60 -1.66
C PRO A 85 0.66 29.46 -1.53
N ASP A 86 1.24 29.87 -0.40
CA ASP A 86 2.68 29.86 -0.12
C ASP A 86 3.10 28.87 0.99
N GLU A 87 2.15 28.24 1.69
CA GLU A 87 2.45 27.32 2.80
C GLU A 87 2.15 25.86 2.41
N LEU A 88 3.22 25.15 2.06
CA LEU A 88 3.22 23.73 1.74
C LEU A 88 3.18 22.91 3.05
N LEU A 89 2.12 22.16 3.30
CA LEU A 89 2.20 21.01 4.20
C LEU A 89 2.54 19.77 3.38
N GLU A 90 3.77 19.31 3.49
CA GLU A 90 4.06 17.92 3.14
C GLU A 90 3.41 17.04 4.22
N GLU A 91 2.29 16.39 3.89
CA GLU A 91 1.80 15.30 4.72
C GLU A 91 2.89 14.22 4.73
N THR A 92 3.43 13.93 5.92
CA THR A 92 4.44 12.89 6.12
C THR A 92 3.96 11.59 5.47
N ASP A 93 4.73 11.08 4.50
CA ASP A 93 4.41 9.85 3.77
C ASP A 93 4.05 8.73 4.78
N ARG A 94 2.78 8.27 4.82
CA ARG A 94 2.38 7.17 5.70
C ARG A 94 2.95 5.89 5.14
N LYS A 95 3.86 5.26 5.88
CA LYS A 95 4.56 4.03 5.50
C LYS A 95 4.21 2.89 6.47
N ILE A 96 4.02 1.71 5.92
CA ILE A 96 3.76 0.47 6.66
C ILE A 96 4.67 -0.62 6.08
N GLU A 97 5.28 -1.42 6.94
CA GLU A 97 6.09 -2.58 6.57
C GLU A 97 5.68 -3.77 7.43
N ILE A 98 5.21 -4.84 6.78
CA ILE A 98 4.72 -6.05 7.42
C ILE A 98 5.59 -7.21 6.92
N PRO A 99 6.52 -7.74 7.74
CA PRO A 99 7.27 -8.94 7.39
C PRO A 99 6.31 -10.10 7.11
N ILE A 100 6.54 -10.88 6.04
CA ILE A 100 5.62 -11.99 5.70
C ILE A 100 5.56 -13.02 6.82
N ARG A 101 6.68 -13.27 7.52
CA ARG A 101 6.74 -14.17 8.68
C ARG A 101 5.79 -13.77 9.83
N ASN A 102 5.38 -12.50 9.89
CA ASN A 102 4.45 -12.00 10.90
C ASN A 102 2.98 -12.08 10.43
N ILE A 103 2.73 -12.47 9.17
CA ILE A 103 1.38 -12.60 8.62
C ILE A 103 0.81 -13.93 9.05
N ARG A 104 -0.25 -13.88 9.87
CA ARG A 104 -0.97 -15.07 10.34
C ARG A 104 -2.00 -15.55 9.34
N GLY A 105 -2.58 -14.63 8.57
CA GLY A 105 -3.59 -14.95 7.59
C GLY A 105 -3.97 -13.76 6.72
N VAL A 106 -4.66 -14.06 5.63
CA VAL A 106 -5.23 -13.06 4.74
C VAL A 106 -6.69 -13.41 4.54
N ASP A 107 -7.56 -12.45 4.83
CA ASP A 107 -8.97 -12.53 4.46
C ASP A 107 -9.20 -11.79 3.14
N LEU A 108 -9.70 -12.52 2.16
CA LEU A 108 -9.93 -12.06 0.79
C LEU A 108 -11.43 -12.07 0.57
N ASN A 109 -12.04 -10.89 0.67
CA ASN A 109 -13.48 -10.78 0.51
C ASN A 109 -13.83 -10.65 -0.98
N GLU A 110 -14.43 -11.69 -1.54
CA GLU A 110 -14.87 -11.77 -2.94
C GLU A 110 -16.18 -11.01 -3.22
N SER A 111 -16.85 -10.42 -2.22
CA SER A 111 -18.01 -9.57 -2.45
C SER A 111 -17.65 -8.35 -3.32
N GLN A 112 -18.66 -7.58 -3.73
CA GLN A 112 -18.55 -6.44 -4.65
C GLN A 112 -17.48 -5.37 -4.29
N LYS A 113 -16.85 -5.44 -3.11
CA LYS A 113 -15.88 -4.45 -2.62
C LYS A 113 -14.39 -4.85 -2.74
N LYS A 114 -14.04 -6.05 -3.26
CA LYS A 114 -12.65 -6.46 -3.59
C LYS A 114 -11.62 -6.00 -2.54
N LYS A 115 -11.75 -6.57 -1.33
CA LYS A 115 -10.99 -6.16 -0.14
C LYS A 115 -9.98 -7.23 0.24
N MET A 116 -8.82 -6.78 0.72
CA MET A 116 -7.75 -7.65 1.21
C MET A 116 -7.39 -7.21 2.62
N THR A 117 -7.62 -8.08 3.59
CA THR A 117 -7.24 -7.85 4.99
C THR A 117 -6.04 -8.72 5.33
N ILE A 118 -4.95 -8.10 5.76
CA ILE A 118 -3.77 -8.80 6.26
C ILE A 118 -3.84 -8.83 7.78
N ILE A 119 -3.85 -10.02 8.36
CA ILE A 119 -3.90 -10.25 9.80
C ILE A 119 -2.49 -10.61 10.24
N ILE A 120 -1.92 -9.83 11.16
CA ILE A 120 -0.59 -10.08 11.71
C ILE A 120 -0.67 -10.78 13.08
N GLU A 121 0.47 -11.29 13.54
CA GLU A 121 0.58 -12.13 14.75
C GLU A 121 -0.01 -11.49 16.02
N ASP A 122 0.12 -10.17 16.16
CA ASP A 122 -0.46 -9.39 17.29
C ASP A 122 -1.98 -9.14 17.14
N SER A 123 -2.62 -9.78 16.17
CA SER A 123 -4.04 -9.61 15.80
C SER A 123 -4.41 -8.21 15.27
N SER A 124 -3.43 -7.38 14.92
CA SER A 124 -3.70 -6.17 14.15
C SER A 124 -4.08 -6.53 12.72
N GLU A 125 -5.02 -5.78 12.17
CA GLU A 125 -5.55 -5.98 10.82
C GLU A 125 -5.26 -4.78 9.93
N PHE A 126 -4.71 -5.03 8.74
CA PHE A 126 -4.50 -4.02 7.71
C PHE A 126 -5.45 -4.28 6.55
N LEU A 127 -6.47 -3.43 6.41
CA LEU A 127 -7.46 -3.51 5.36
C LEU A 127 -7.06 -2.65 4.15
N PHE A 128 -6.80 -3.31 3.03
CA PHE A 128 -6.57 -2.71 1.73
C PHE A 128 -7.80 -2.84 0.83
N MET A 129 -8.13 -1.78 0.10
CA MET A 129 -9.31 -1.67 -0.75
C MET A 129 -8.98 -0.96 -2.06
N ASP A 130 -9.97 -0.80 -2.96
CA ASP A 130 -9.88 0.00 -4.18
C ASP A 130 -8.71 -0.38 -5.10
N PHE A 131 -8.39 -1.67 -5.16
CA PHE A 131 -7.30 -2.16 -5.99
C PHE A 131 -7.59 -1.95 -7.47
N LEU A 132 -6.68 -1.28 -8.19
CA LEU A 132 -6.77 -1.14 -9.64
C LEU A 132 -6.76 -2.50 -10.36
N ARG A 133 -6.05 -3.50 -9.78
CA ARG A 133 -5.96 -4.87 -10.31
C ARG A 133 -5.99 -5.88 -9.16
N TYR A 134 -7.16 -5.99 -8.49
CA TYR A 134 -7.37 -6.84 -7.32
C TYR A 134 -6.91 -8.29 -7.54
N ASP A 135 -7.37 -8.95 -8.60
CA ASP A 135 -7.11 -10.38 -8.82
C ASP A 135 -5.60 -10.67 -8.94
N LYS A 136 -4.86 -9.76 -9.59
CA LYS A 136 -3.40 -9.86 -9.65
C LYS A 136 -2.76 -9.58 -8.29
N ALA A 137 -3.25 -8.62 -7.52
CA ALA A 137 -2.69 -8.33 -6.20
C ALA A 137 -2.89 -9.52 -5.25
N ARG A 138 -4.08 -10.11 -5.26
CA ARG A 138 -4.43 -11.34 -4.52
C ARG A 138 -3.48 -12.49 -4.86
N GLN A 139 -3.38 -12.86 -6.14
CA GLN A 139 -2.53 -13.97 -6.56
C GLN A 139 -1.07 -13.78 -6.12
N ASN A 140 -0.53 -12.57 -6.27
CA ASN A 140 0.86 -12.30 -5.86
C ASN A 140 1.06 -12.39 -4.33
N LEU A 141 0.04 -12.05 -3.54
CA LEU A 141 0.11 -12.17 -2.09
C LEU A 141 0.04 -13.63 -1.65
N GLU A 142 -0.89 -14.40 -2.23
CA GLU A 142 -1.02 -15.85 -1.99
C GLU A 142 0.29 -16.57 -2.34
N GLU A 143 0.90 -16.27 -3.50
CA GLU A 143 2.19 -16.82 -3.92
C GLU A 143 3.33 -16.46 -2.95
N ALA A 144 3.37 -15.22 -2.44
CA ALA A 144 4.40 -14.79 -1.50
C ALA A 144 4.29 -15.50 -0.13
N ILE A 145 3.07 -15.73 0.35
CA ILE A 145 2.81 -16.46 1.60
C ILE A 145 3.16 -17.94 1.43
N LEU A 146 2.72 -18.58 0.34
CA LEU A 146 3.08 -19.97 0.02
C LEU A 146 4.59 -20.17 -0.09
N TRP A 147 5.29 -19.21 -0.71
CA TRP A 147 6.75 -19.25 -0.83
C TRP A 147 7.42 -19.30 0.55
N GLN A 148 6.94 -18.52 1.51
CA GLN A 148 7.47 -18.51 2.88
C GLN A 148 7.21 -19.83 3.62
N SER A 149 6.00 -20.40 3.51
CA SER A 149 5.68 -21.70 4.11
C SER A 149 6.63 -22.81 3.61
N CYS A 150 6.94 -22.85 2.31
CA CYS A 150 7.87 -23.83 1.73
C CYS A 150 9.36 -23.65 2.14
N GLN A 151 9.75 -22.48 2.66
CA GLN A 151 11.11 -22.24 3.17
C GLN A 151 11.21 -22.60 4.67
N ALA A 152 10.15 -22.36 5.44
CA ALA A 152 10.09 -22.73 6.86
C ALA A 152 10.15 -24.26 7.07
N GLU A 153 9.61 -25.06 6.16
CA GLU A 153 9.68 -26.53 6.21
C GLU A 153 11.06 -27.12 5.83
N ARG A 154 11.95 -26.31 5.25
CA ARG A 154 13.30 -26.72 4.81
C ARG A 154 14.42 -26.29 5.75
N SER A 155 14.07 -25.64 6.85
CA SER A 155 15.00 -25.12 7.86
C SER A 155 14.88 -25.92 9.15
#